data_AF-A0A9E3ZFH5-F1
#
_entry.id   AF-A0A9E3ZFH5-F1
#
_cell.length_a   1.000
_cell.length_b   1.000
_cell.length_c   1.000
_cell.angle_alpha   90.00
_cell.angle_beta   90.00
_cell.angle_gamma   90.00
#
_symmetry.space_group_name_H-M   'P 1'
#
loop_
_entity.id
_entity.type
_entity.pdbx_description
1 polymer ?
#
loop_
_entity_poly.entity_id
_entity_poly.type
_entity_poly.pdbx_seq_one_letter_code
_entity_poly.pdbx_strand_id
1 'polypeptide(L)'
;MKPHLPPVCRIMAFALVTLAAAPANADPIDLQCNHTSADLVARLDAAGLLAPGSDTVSRAQAIAETVCDGHQTSARQQQASDRKDLLSNILFEDTGGKPGNKRLMNLKR
;
A
#
# COMPACT_ATOMS: atom_id res chain seq x y z
N MET A 1 25.88 6.43 -42.92
CA MET A 1 26.01 7.64 -42.09
C MET A 1 25.65 7.28 -40.66
N LYS A 2 26.64 7.16 -39.76
CA LYS A 2 26.40 6.88 -38.34
C LYS A 2 26.19 8.22 -37.62
N PRO A 3 25.04 8.46 -36.98
CA PRO A 3 24.88 9.67 -36.18
C PRO A 3 25.70 9.53 -34.90
N HIS A 4 26.78 10.30 -34.80
CA HIS A 4 27.52 10.49 -33.57
C HIS A 4 26.73 11.46 -32.69
N LEU A 5 26.00 10.93 -31.70
CA LEU A 5 25.40 11.74 -30.64
C LEU A 5 26.51 12.27 -29.70
N PRO A 6 26.49 13.55 -29.32
CA PRO A 6 27.50 14.15 -28.45
C PRO A 6 27.46 13.55 -27.03
N PRO A 7 28.62 13.44 -26.35
CA PRO A 7 28.76 12.76 -25.05
C PRO A 7 27.93 13.40 -23.93
N VAL A 8 27.65 14.70 -24.04
CA VAL A 8 26.84 15.48 -23.08
C VAL A 8 25.41 14.95 -23.02
N CYS A 9 24.86 14.52 -24.16
CA CYS A 9 23.49 13.99 -24.26
C CYS A 9 23.38 12.58 -23.65
N ARG A 10 24.47 11.80 -23.66
CA ARG A 10 24.54 10.47 -23.03
C ARG A 10 24.61 10.55 -21.51
N ILE A 11 25.37 11.51 -20.97
CA ILE A 11 25.50 11.70 -19.52
C ILE A 11 24.18 12.24 -18.94
N MET A 12 23.53 13.16 -19.64
CA MET A 12 22.25 13.72 -19.19
C MET A 12 21.12 12.68 -19.20
N ALA A 13 21.11 11.75 -20.17
CA ALA A 13 20.18 10.64 -20.19
C ALA A 13 20.39 9.66 -19.03
N PHE A 14 21.65 9.40 -18.65
CA PHE A 14 21.97 8.53 -17.50
C PHE A 14 21.55 9.15 -16.15
N ALA A 15 21.71 10.46 -15.98
CA ALA A 15 21.29 11.15 -14.76
C ALA A 15 19.76 11.23 -14.59
N LEU A 16 19.01 11.26 -15.70
CA LEU A 16 17.54 11.24 -15.68
C LEU A 16 16.99 9.86 -15.30
N VAL A 17 17.66 8.78 -15.74
CA VAL A 17 17.27 7.39 -15.41
C VAL A 17 17.53 7.07 -13.93
N THR A 18 18.61 7.59 -13.34
CA THR A 18 18.89 7.35 -11.91
C THR A 18 17.97 8.13 -10.98
N LEU A 19 17.50 9.32 -11.38
CA LEU A 19 16.56 10.11 -10.57
C LEU A 19 15.13 9.54 -10.58
N ALA A 20 14.72 8.89 -11.68
CA ALA A 20 13.43 8.20 -11.78
C ALA A 20 13.41 6.83 -11.06
N ALA A 21 14.58 6.31 -10.66
CA ALA A 21 14.71 5.04 -9.95
C ALA A 21 14.61 5.19 -8.42
N ALA A 22 14.22 6.36 -7.91
CA ALA A 22 13.86 6.48 -6.50
C ALA A 22 12.69 5.52 -6.23
N PRO A 23 12.86 4.49 -5.38
CA PRO A 23 11.73 3.67 -4.99
C PRO A 23 10.74 4.61 -4.32
N ALA A 24 9.56 4.76 -4.94
CA ALA A 24 8.40 5.30 -4.25
C ALA A 24 8.12 4.33 -3.10
N ASN A 25 8.75 4.60 -1.95
CA ASN A 25 8.46 3.98 -0.68
C ASN A 25 7.07 4.50 -0.34
N ALA A 26 6.04 3.80 -0.84
CA ALA A 26 4.69 3.99 -0.36
C ALA A 26 4.74 3.83 1.15
N ASP A 27 4.35 4.86 1.88
CA ASP A 27 4.35 4.82 3.33
C ASP A 27 3.54 3.59 3.79
N PRO A 28 4.08 2.83 4.76
CA PRO A 28 3.35 1.70 5.31
C PRO A 28 2.05 2.23 5.93
N ILE A 29 0.93 1.53 5.71
CA ILE A 29 -0.31 1.85 6.40
C ILE A 29 -0.06 1.78 7.91
N ASP A 30 -0.25 2.92 8.56
CA ASP A 30 -0.21 3.10 10.01
C ASP A 30 -1.55 3.71 10.45
N LEU A 31 -2.31 2.94 11.22
CA LEU A 31 -3.63 3.34 11.73
C LEU A 31 -3.54 4.06 13.08
N GLN A 32 -2.33 4.30 13.61
CA GLN A 32 -2.11 4.93 14.91
C GLN A 32 -2.92 4.24 16.01
N CYS A 33 -2.82 2.91 16.09
CA CYS A 33 -3.67 2.07 16.91
C CYS A 33 -3.69 2.45 18.41
N ASN A 34 -2.58 2.95 18.94
CA ASN A 34 -2.51 3.42 20.34
C ASN A 34 -3.30 4.71 20.58
N HIS A 35 -3.33 5.62 19.59
CA HIS A 35 -4.09 6.85 19.71
C HIS A 35 -5.59 6.59 19.52
N THR A 36 -5.94 5.75 18.55
CA THR A 36 -7.33 5.40 18.27
C THR A 36 -7.91 4.55 19.40
N SER A 37 -7.16 3.60 19.98
CA SER A 37 -7.62 2.83 21.14
C SER A 37 -7.87 3.72 22.36
N ALA A 38 -6.98 4.68 22.64
CA ALA A 38 -7.14 5.62 23.75
C ALA A 38 -8.37 6.52 23.59
N ASP A 39 -8.62 7.07 22.40
CA ASP A 39 -9.81 7.89 22.13
C ASP A 39 -11.10 7.07 22.26
N LEU A 40 -11.08 5.81 21.82
CA LEU A 40 -12.23 4.91 21.88
C LEU A 40 -12.57 4.54 23.34
N VAL A 41 -11.55 4.26 24.15
CA VAL A 41 -11.71 4.00 25.59
C VAL A 41 -12.24 5.24 26.31
N ALA A 42 -11.71 6.43 26.01
CA ALA A 42 -12.20 7.68 26.60
C ALA A 42 -13.68 7.95 26.27
N ARG A 43 -14.11 7.64 25.04
CA ARG A 43 -15.53 7.76 24.65
C ARG A 43 -16.42 6.73 25.34
N LEU A 44 -15.95 5.50 25.49
CA LEU A 44 -16.69 4.44 26.19
C LEU A 44 -16.83 4.75 27.69
N ASP A 45 -15.80 5.35 28.28
CA ASP A 45 -15.82 5.85 29.66
C ASP A 45 -16.81 7.02 29.81
N ALA A 46 -16.72 8.03 28.94
CA ALA A 46 -17.62 9.18 28.94
C ALA A 46 -19.10 8.81 28.72
N ALA A 47 -19.35 7.73 27.97
CA ALA A 47 -20.69 7.20 27.74
C ALA A 47 -21.18 6.26 28.87
N GLY A 48 -20.36 6.01 29.90
CA GLY A 48 -20.70 5.17 31.04
C GLY A 48 -20.81 3.68 30.71
N LEU A 49 -20.22 3.23 29.59
CA LEU A 49 -20.22 1.82 29.18
C LEU A 49 -19.09 1.01 29.84
N LEU A 50 -18.12 1.67 30.44
CA LEU A 50 -17.06 1.01 31.21
C LEU A 50 -17.43 0.95 32.69
N ALA A 51 -17.31 -0.24 33.27
CA ALA A 51 -17.51 -0.39 34.71
C ALA A 51 -16.40 0.37 35.46
N PRO A 52 -16.73 1.07 36.56
CA PRO A 52 -15.75 1.83 37.33
C PRO A 52 -14.65 0.89 37.86
N GLY A 53 -13.42 1.12 37.41
CA GLY A 53 -12.25 0.32 37.79
C GLY A 53 -11.14 0.40 36.75
N SER A 54 -9.89 0.58 37.22
CA SER A 54 -8.70 0.70 36.38
C SER A 54 -8.45 -0.54 35.49
N ASP A 55 -8.85 -1.72 35.99
CA ASP A 55 -8.69 -2.98 35.27
C ASP A 55 -9.64 -3.09 34.06
N THR A 56 -10.86 -2.56 34.18
CA THR A 56 -11.84 -2.59 33.09
C THR A 56 -11.40 -1.71 31.92
N VAL A 57 -10.89 -0.52 32.24
CA VAL A 57 -10.33 0.44 31.28
C VAL A 57 -9.11 -0.16 30.58
N SER A 58 -8.18 -0.75 31.35
CA SER A 58 -6.97 -1.39 30.79
C SER A 58 -7.32 -2.56 29.87
N ARG A 59 -8.30 -3.38 30.23
CA ARG A 59 -8.78 -4.49 29.38
C ARG A 59 -9.45 -3.97 28.11
N ALA A 60 -10.28 -2.93 28.21
CA ALA A 60 -10.93 -2.32 27.05
C ALA A 60 -9.89 -1.76 26.06
N GLN A 61 -8.85 -1.11 26.57
CA GLN A 61 -7.74 -0.62 25.76
C GLN A 61 -7.00 -1.75 25.04
N ALA A 62 -6.65 -2.82 25.75
CA ALA A 62 -5.97 -3.98 25.15
C ALA A 62 -6.81 -4.63 24.03
N ILE A 63 -8.14 -4.71 24.21
CA ILE A 63 -9.05 -5.22 23.18
C ILE A 63 -9.07 -4.28 21.96
N ALA A 64 -9.19 -2.97 22.17
CA ALA A 64 -9.20 -1.99 21.10
C ALA A 64 -7.90 -1.99 20.29
N GLU A 65 -6.75 -2.11 20.96
CA GLU A 65 -5.44 -2.25 20.32
C GLU A 65 -5.35 -3.54 19.49
N THR A 66 -5.81 -4.67 20.04
CA THR A 66 -5.81 -5.96 19.33
C THR A 66 -6.67 -5.90 18.07
N VAL A 67 -7.86 -5.30 18.16
CA VAL A 67 -8.76 -5.13 17.01
C VAL A 67 -8.12 -4.24 15.95
N CYS A 68 -7.54 -3.11 16.37
CA CYS A 68 -6.89 -2.19 15.43
C CYS A 68 -5.67 -2.83 14.75
N ASP A 69 -4.83 -3.56 15.48
CA ASP A 69 -3.66 -4.22 14.92
C ASP A 69 -4.04 -5.31 13.90
N GLY A 70 -5.15 -6.03 14.15
CA GLY A 70 -5.76 -6.94 13.19
C GLY A 70 -6.16 -6.22 11.89
N HIS A 71 -6.87 -5.10 12.00
CA HIS A 71 -7.25 -4.29 10.83
C HIS A 71 -6.04 -3.69 10.10
N GLN A 72 -5.00 -3.27 10.82
CA GLN A 72 -3.75 -2.79 10.24
C GLN A 72 -3.05 -3.87 9.43
N THR A 73 -2.98 -5.08 9.99
CA THR A 73 -2.40 -6.22 9.29
C THR A 73 -3.18 -6.56 8.02
N SER A 74 -4.51 -6.60 8.10
CA SER A 74 -5.36 -6.83 6.92
C SER A 74 -5.21 -5.72 5.87
N ALA A 75 -5.17 -4.45 6.28
CA ALA A 75 -4.99 -3.33 5.37
C ALA A 75 -3.65 -3.41 4.63
N ARG A 76 -2.57 -3.76 5.33
CA ARG A 76 -1.24 -3.98 4.73
C ARG A 76 -1.23 -5.14 3.74
N GLN A 77 -1.90 -6.25 4.07
CA GLN A 77 -2.02 -7.39 3.16
C GLN A 77 -2.81 -7.03 1.90
N GLN A 78 -3.92 -6.30 2.05
CA GLN A 78 -4.73 -5.83 0.92
C GLN A 78 -3.92 -4.89 0.02
N GLN A 79 -3.24 -3.90 0.61
CA GLN A 79 -2.36 -2.98 -0.13
C GLN A 79 -1.27 -3.73 -0.90
N ALA A 80 -0.68 -4.78 -0.31
CA ALA A 80 0.32 -5.61 -0.98
C ALA A 80 -0.28 -6.40 -2.16
N SER A 81 -1.53 -6.89 -2.03
CA SER A 81 -2.26 -7.54 -3.12
C SER A 81 -2.57 -6.55 -4.24
N ASP A 82 -3.18 -5.41 -3.90
CA ASP A 82 -3.55 -4.37 -4.86
C ASP A 82 -2.34 -3.83 -5.60
N ARG A 83 -1.20 -3.66 -4.91
CA ARG A 83 0.06 -3.25 -5.54
C ARG A 83 0.55 -4.29 -6.56
N LYS A 84 0.46 -5.58 -6.25
CA LYS A 84 0.84 -6.64 -7.20
C LYS A 84 -0.07 -6.63 -8.43
N ASP A 85 -1.38 -6.50 -8.22
CA ASP A 85 -2.35 -6.47 -9.30
C ASP A 85 -2.14 -5.24 -10.20
N LEU A 86 -1.90 -4.07 -9.60
CA LEU A 86 -1.65 -2.83 -10.31
C LEU A 86 -0.34 -2.88 -11.11
N LEU A 87 0.75 -3.40 -10.53
CA LEU A 87 2.01 -3.63 -11.24
C LEU A 87 1.84 -4.64 -12.39
N SER A 88 1.05 -5.69 -12.18
CA SER A 88 0.76 -6.68 -13.22
C SER A 88 0.00 -6.03 -14.38
N ASN A 89 -1.01 -5.22 -14.09
CA ASN A 89 -1.81 -4.51 -15.09
C ASN A 89 -0.97 -3.52 -15.89
N ILE A 90 -0.11 -2.72 -15.22
CA ILE A 90 0.83 -1.82 -15.90
C ILE A 90 1.74 -2.62 -16.84
N LEU A 91 2.30 -3.74 -16.37
CA LEU A 91 3.17 -4.57 -17.19
C LEU A 91 2.43 -5.13 -18.42
N PHE A 92 1.16 -5.53 -18.28
CA PHE A 92 0.35 -6.02 -19.39
C PHE A 92 -0.08 -4.93 -20.37
N GLU A 93 -0.27 -3.70 -19.90
CA GLU A 93 -0.54 -2.54 -20.74
C GLU A 93 0.71 -2.15 -21.55
N ASP A 94 1.89 -2.17 -20.92
CA ASP A 94 3.17 -1.83 -21.56
C ASP A 94 3.66 -2.92 -22.54
N THR A 95 3.40 -4.20 -22.24
CA THR A 95 3.73 -5.34 -23.13
C THR A 95 2.65 -5.64 -24.18
N GLY A 96 1.60 -4.82 -24.28
CA GLY A 96 0.64 -4.86 -25.38
C GLY A 96 -0.30 -6.07 -25.40
N GLY A 97 -0.63 -6.66 -24.24
CA GLY A 97 -1.53 -7.81 -24.24
C GLY A 97 -2.11 -8.18 -22.88
N LYS A 98 -3.35 -7.76 -22.62
CA LYS A 98 -4.15 -8.34 -21.53
C LYS A 98 -4.27 -9.87 -21.73
N PRO A 99 -4.18 -10.69 -20.68
CA PRO A 99 -4.19 -12.16 -20.80
C PRO A 99 -5.40 -12.72 -21.57
N GLY A 100 -6.53 -12.02 -21.60
CA GLY A 100 -7.70 -12.38 -22.42
C GLY A 100 -7.51 -12.29 -23.94
N ASN A 101 -6.55 -11.51 -24.44
CA ASN A 101 -6.38 -11.26 -25.87
C ASN A 101 -5.73 -12.44 -26.62
N LYS A 102 -4.95 -13.28 -25.92
CA LYS A 102 -4.39 -14.51 -26.49
C LYS A 102 -5.46 -15.54 -26.85
N ARG A 103 -6.56 -15.62 -26.08
CA ARG A 103 -7.70 -16.51 -26.37
C ARG A 103 -8.47 -16.06 -27.61
N LEU A 104 -8.63 -14.75 -27.82
CA LEU A 104 -9.30 -14.19 -28.99
C LEU A 104 -8.48 -14.35 -30.28
N MET A 105 -7.14 -14.30 -30.19
CA MET A 105 -6.26 -14.55 -31.34
C MET A 105 -6.35 -16.00 -31.85
N ASN A 106 -6.57 -16.97 -30.97
CA ASN A 106 -6.74 -18.38 -31.35
C ASN A 106 -8.12 -18.71 -31.93
N LEU A 107 -9.12 -17.84 -31.75
CA LEU A 107 -10.49 -17.99 -32.30
C LEU A 107 -10.64 -17.39 -33.71
N LYS A 108 -9.69 -16.56 -34.15
CA LYS A 108 -9.67 -15.97 -35.50
C LYS A 108 -8.96 -16.83 -36.55
N ARG A 109 -8.64 -18.09 -36.22
CA ARG A 109 -7.97 -19.02 -37.13
C ARG A 109 -8.94 -20.05 -37.67
#